data_AF-A0A9D8GLM4-F1
#
_entry.id   AF-A0A9D8GLM4-F1
#
_cell.length_a   1.000
_cell.length_b   1.000
_cell.length_c   1.000
_cell.angle_alpha   90.00
_cell.angle_beta   90.00
_cell.angle_gamma   90.00
#
_symmetry.space_group_name_H-M   'P 1'
#
loop_
_entity.id
_entity.type
_entity.pdbx_description
1 polymer ?
#
loop_
_entity_poly.entity_id
_entity_poly.type
_entity_poly.pdbx_seq_one_letter_code
_entity_poly.pdbx_strand_id
1 'polypeptide(L)'
;MAKLLHPKGWAPAIGYANGVSAEGRLVFVAGQVGWDAQSRIVSDDLAAQARQALANIVAVLAEGGAKPEHICRMTWYVVDKDDYAAKRREIGAAYRDLIGRHFPAMTLVQVAALLEEGAKVEIEATAVVPPRRLSAPTPAAERRRRTAGTATPSRARPKGAGDRKAP
;
A
#
# COMPACT_ATOMS: atom_id res chain seq x y z
N MET A 1 11.26 -0.22 -0.58
CA MET A 1 10.88 -1.10 0.55
C MET A 1 10.80 -0.24 1.79
N ALA A 2 9.83 -0.48 2.68
CA ALA A 2 9.71 0.23 3.94
C ALA A 2 10.86 -0.16 4.89
N LYS A 3 11.43 0.83 5.58
CA LYS A 3 12.48 0.68 6.59
C LYS A 3 11.94 1.14 7.93
N LEU A 4 12.04 0.28 8.95
CA LEU A 4 11.71 0.65 10.32
C LEU A 4 12.80 1.57 10.88
N LEU A 5 12.37 2.66 11.48
CA LEU A 5 13.23 3.64 12.12
C LEU A 5 13.12 3.46 13.63
N HIS A 6 14.25 3.15 14.26
CA HIS A 6 14.34 2.93 15.68
C HIS A 6 15.64 3.57 16.20
N PRO A 7 15.57 4.60 17.07
CA PRO A 7 16.76 5.22 17.63
C PRO A 7 17.59 4.24 18.46
N LYS A 8 18.92 4.38 18.41
CA LYS A 8 19.82 3.56 19.22
C LYS A 8 19.59 3.82 20.71
N GLY A 9 19.49 2.76 21.51
CA GLY A 9 19.34 2.83 22.97
C GLY A 9 17.90 2.93 23.47
N TRP A 10 16.91 2.97 22.58
CA TRP A 10 15.50 2.87 22.98
C TRP A 10 15.12 1.42 23.28
N ALA A 11 14.14 1.21 24.15
CA ALA A 11 13.54 -0.11 24.35
C ALA A 11 12.79 -0.55 23.07
N PRO A 12 12.76 -1.85 22.73
CA PRO A 12 12.05 -2.32 21.54
C PRO A 12 10.58 -1.92 21.55
N ALA A 13 10.07 -1.43 20.41
CA ALA A 13 8.65 -1.21 20.23
C ALA A 13 7.90 -2.55 20.09
N ILE A 14 6.72 -2.68 20.69
CA ILE A 14 5.93 -3.91 20.70
C ILE A 14 4.60 -3.64 20.01
N GLY A 15 4.38 -4.29 18.86
CA GLY A 15 3.13 -4.17 18.09
C GLY A 15 3.04 -2.93 17.19
N TYR A 16 4.10 -2.13 17.09
CA TYR A 16 4.21 -0.96 16.21
C TYR A 16 5.69 -0.65 15.93
N ALA A 17 5.96 0.27 14.99
CA ALA A 17 7.27 0.87 14.79
C ALA A 17 7.29 2.34 15.22
N ASN A 18 8.37 2.80 15.86
CA ASN A 18 8.53 4.22 16.25
C ASN A 18 8.56 5.15 15.03
N GLY A 19 9.02 4.66 13.88
CA GLY A 19 8.94 5.37 12.61
C GLY A 19 9.11 4.42 11.44
N VAL A 20 8.68 4.87 10.26
CA VAL A 20 8.83 4.15 8.99
C VAL A 20 9.27 5.14 7.93
N SER A 21 10.32 4.82 7.17
CA SER A 21 10.62 5.48 5.90
C SER A 21 10.35 4.54 4.74
N ALA A 22 9.81 5.06 3.64
CA ALA A 22 9.52 4.28 2.45
C ALA A 22 9.62 5.17 1.19
N GLU A 23 9.80 4.52 0.05
CA GLU A 23 9.88 5.17 -1.26
C GLU A 23 8.98 4.42 -2.24
N GLY A 24 8.17 5.15 -3.01
CA GLY A 24 7.21 4.62 -3.97
C GLY A 24 5.96 5.48 -4.12
N ARG A 25 4.89 4.89 -4.68
CA ARG A 25 3.59 5.56 -4.83
C ARG A 25 2.77 5.43 -3.55
N LEU A 26 2.20 6.53 -3.07
CA LEU A 26 1.31 6.54 -1.92
C LEU A 26 -0.08 5.99 -2.27
N VAL A 27 -0.65 5.25 -1.33
CA VAL A 27 -2.05 4.82 -1.30
C VAL A 27 -2.62 5.24 0.05
N PHE A 28 -3.65 6.08 0.01
CA PHE A 28 -4.36 6.56 1.20
C PHE A 28 -5.69 5.82 1.29
N VAL A 29 -5.92 5.15 2.41
CA VAL A 29 -7.15 4.41 2.69
C VAL A 29 -7.93 5.20 3.73
N ALA A 30 -9.14 5.62 3.38
CA ALA A 30 -10.07 6.26 4.29
C ALA A 30 -10.39 5.34 5.48
N GLY A 31 -10.82 5.91 6.60
CA GLY A 31 -11.22 5.17 7.79
C GLY A 31 -12.20 4.04 7.46
N GLN A 32 -11.86 2.83 7.89
CA GLN A 32 -12.69 1.65 7.75
C GLN A 32 -13.25 1.28 9.12
N VAL A 33 -14.56 1.21 9.22
CA VAL A 33 -15.28 0.62 10.36
C VAL A 33 -15.55 -0.87 10.13
N GLY A 34 -16.06 -1.56 11.14
CA GLY A 34 -16.40 -2.97 11.10
C GLY A 34 -17.67 -3.32 10.31
N TRP A 35 -17.86 -2.73 9.13
CA TRP A 35 -19.02 -2.98 8.26
C TRP A 35 -18.71 -3.93 7.09
N ASP A 36 -19.75 -4.57 6.55
CA ASP A 36 -19.66 -5.38 5.34
C ASP A 36 -19.74 -4.54 4.05
N ALA A 37 -19.73 -5.21 2.89
CA ALA A 37 -19.83 -4.57 1.58
C ALA A 37 -21.19 -3.90 1.29
N GLN A 38 -22.17 -4.04 2.19
CA GLN A 38 -23.47 -3.39 2.14
C GLN A 38 -23.60 -2.31 3.25
N SER A 39 -22.48 -1.89 3.84
CA SER A 39 -22.42 -0.86 4.88
C SER A 39 -23.17 -1.24 6.17
N ARG A 40 -23.23 -2.53 6.52
CA ARG A 40 -23.84 -3.00 7.77
C ARG A 40 -22.77 -3.40 8.78
N ILE A 41 -22.85 -2.89 10.00
CA ILE A 41 -21.98 -3.32 11.11
C ILE A 41 -22.16 -4.83 11.34
N VAL A 42 -21.06 -5.57 11.28
CA VAL A 42 -21.11 -7.05 11.23
C VAL A 42 -21.34 -7.70 12.59
N SER A 43 -21.12 -6.97 13.68
CA SER A 43 -21.17 -7.48 15.05
C SER A 43 -21.14 -6.34 16.06
N ASP A 44 -21.73 -6.56 17.23
CA ASP A 44 -21.54 -5.70 18.41
C ASP A 44 -20.21 -6.00 19.12
N ASP A 45 -19.47 -7.03 18.72
CA ASP A 45 -18.17 -7.34 19.30
C ASP A 45 -17.04 -6.52 18.64
N LEU A 46 -16.26 -5.81 19.46
CA LEU A 46 -15.13 -4.99 19.03
C LEU A 46 -14.06 -5.80 18.26
N ALA A 47 -13.75 -7.03 18.66
CA ALA A 47 -12.72 -7.82 17.97
C ALA A 47 -13.20 -8.27 16.58
N ALA A 48 -14.48 -8.64 16.46
CA ALA A 48 -15.12 -8.92 15.18
C ALA A 48 -15.15 -7.69 14.27
N GLN A 49 -15.50 -6.51 14.81
CA GLN A 49 -15.43 -5.25 14.05
C GLN A 49 -14.01 -4.90 13.60
N ALA A 50 -13.01 -5.07 14.47
CA ALA A 50 -11.61 -4.82 14.13
C ALA A 50 -11.11 -5.76 13.02
N ARG A 51 -11.49 -7.05 13.06
CA ARG A 51 -11.21 -7.99 11.97
C ARG A 51 -11.81 -7.50 10.66
N GLN A 52 -13.08 -7.07 10.66
CA GLN A 52 -13.75 -6.61 9.46
C GLN A 52 -13.13 -5.32 8.91
N ALA A 53 -12.84 -4.34 9.77
CA ALA A 53 -12.16 -3.10 9.40
C ALA A 53 -10.79 -3.36 8.75
N LEU A 54 -10.00 -4.28 9.33
CA LEU A 54 -8.72 -4.70 8.74
C LEU A 54 -8.90 -5.40 7.39
N ALA A 55 -9.91 -6.27 7.25
CA ALA A 55 -10.20 -6.93 5.98
C ALA A 55 -10.57 -5.92 4.89
N ASN A 56 -11.37 -4.90 5.25
CA ASN A 56 -11.72 -3.81 4.35
C ASN A 56 -10.48 -3.01 3.93
N ILE A 57 -9.55 -2.70 4.84
CA ILE A 57 -8.27 -2.06 4.50
C ILE A 57 -7.49 -2.90 3.49
N VAL A 58 -7.37 -4.21 3.73
CA VAL A 58 -6.62 -5.11 2.81
C VAL A 58 -7.28 -5.13 1.43
N ALA A 59 -8.60 -5.16 1.35
CA ALA A 59 -9.33 -5.11 0.09
C ALA A 59 -9.09 -3.80 -0.66
N VAL A 60 -9.20 -2.64 0.00
CA VAL A 60 -8.94 -1.33 -0.63
C VAL A 60 -7.49 -1.18 -1.08
N LEU A 61 -6.53 -1.67 -0.28
CA LEU A 61 -5.12 -1.67 -0.65
C LEU A 61 -4.86 -2.48 -1.92
N ALA A 62 -5.54 -3.61 -2.11
CA ALA A 62 -5.39 -4.47 -3.28
C ALA A 62 -5.74 -3.74 -4.58
N GLU A 63 -6.80 -2.93 -4.59
CA GLU A 63 -7.17 -2.06 -5.73
C GLU A 63 -6.06 -1.07 -6.08
N GLY A 64 -5.32 -0.60 -5.07
CA GLY A 64 -4.14 0.24 -5.23
C GLY A 64 -2.87 -0.50 -5.67
N GLY A 65 -2.92 -1.82 -5.89
CA GLY A 65 -1.75 -2.67 -6.10
C GLY A 65 -0.83 -2.77 -4.88
N ALA A 66 -1.35 -2.42 -3.70
CA ALA A 66 -0.65 -2.54 -2.43
C ALA A 66 -0.93 -3.89 -1.77
N LYS A 67 -0.08 -4.24 -0.81
CA LYS A 67 -0.19 -5.44 0.03
C LYS A 67 -0.08 -5.01 1.48
N PRO A 68 -0.47 -5.85 2.46
CA PRO A 68 -0.37 -5.47 3.87
C PRO A 68 1.04 -5.05 4.31
N GLU A 69 2.09 -5.68 3.77
CA GLU A 69 3.50 -5.30 4.05
C GLU A 69 3.91 -3.92 3.50
N HIS A 70 3.08 -3.29 2.67
CA HIS A 70 3.30 -1.95 2.15
C HIS A 70 2.72 -0.85 3.06
N ILE A 71 1.93 -1.20 4.07
CA ILE A 71 1.37 -0.24 5.03
C ILE A 71 2.53 0.45 5.77
N CYS A 72 2.55 1.77 5.78
CA CYS A 72 3.57 2.57 6.46
C CYS A 72 3.02 3.22 7.74
N ARG A 73 1.72 3.51 7.78
CA ARG A 73 1.04 4.08 8.95
C ARG A 73 -0.38 3.52 9.10
N MET A 74 -0.79 3.31 10.34
CA MET A 74 -2.19 3.10 10.72
C MET A 74 -2.57 4.01 11.88
N THR A 75 -3.79 4.54 11.86
CA THR A 75 -4.39 5.23 13.01
C THR A 75 -5.66 4.49 13.38
N TRP A 76 -5.76 4.10 14.65
CA TRP A 76 -6.90 3.38 15.21
C TRP A 76 -7.65 4.31 16.16
N TYR A 77 -8.94 4.47 15.92
CA TYR A 77 -9.86 5.17 16.79
C TYR A 77 -10.77 4.13 17.42
N VAL A 78 -10.80 4.06 18.75
CA VAL A 78 -11.69 3.15 19.50
C VAL A 78 -12.60 3.95 20.41
N VAL A 79 -13.84 3.49 20.60
CA VAL A 79 -14.77 4.16 21.52
C VAL A 79 -14.46 3.83 22.99
N ASP A 80 -14.03 2.59 23.25
CA ASP A 80 -13.67 2.10 24.58
C ASP A 80 -12.29 1.41 24.54
N LYS A 81 -11.29 2.03 25.16
CA LYS A 81 -9.93 1.47 25.24
C LYS A 81 -9.83 0.28 26.19
N ASP A 82 -10.71 0.18 27.18
CA ASP A 82 -10.68 -0.88 28.17
C ASP A 82 -11.27 -2.17 27.57
N ASP A 83 -12.34 -2.07 26.77
CA ASP A 83 -12.81 -3.18 25.92
C ASP A 83 -11.73 -3.62 24.91
N TYR A 84 -11.03 -2.67 24.29
CA TYR A 84 -9.87 -2.96 23.43
C TYR A 84 -8.78 -3.73 24.18
N ALA A 85 -8.42 -3.28 25.37
CA ALA A 85 -7.40 -3.94 26.20
C ALA A 85 -7.82 -5.36 26.59
N ALA A 86 -9.10 -5.56 26.95
CA ALA A 86 -9.67 -6.86 27.27
C ALA A 86 -9.61 -7.83 26.08
N LYS A 87 -9.86 -7.32 24.86
CA LYS A 87 -9.91 -8.11 23.62
C LYS A 87 -8.60 -8.17 22.83
N ARG A 88 -7.50 -7.64 23.39
CA ARG A 88 -6.20 -7.53 22.72
C ARG A 88 -5.71 -8.84 22.09
N ARG A 89 -6.00 -9.99 22.71
CA ARG A 89 -5.58 -11.31 22.19
C ARG A 89 -6.28 -11.65 20.88
N GLU A 90 -7.58 -11.42 20.80
CA GLU A 90 -8.43 -11.70 19.64
C GLU A 90 -8.15 -10.72 18.51
N ILE A 91 -8.05 -9.43 18.84
CA ILE A 91 -7.65 -8.38 17.89
C ILE A 91 -6.26 -8.69 17.32
N GLY A 92 -5.29 -9.07 18.16
CA GLY A 92 -3.96 -9.44 17.72
C GLY A 92 -3.92 -10.71 16.87
N ALA A 93 -4.87 -11.64 17.03
CA ALA A 93 -5.02 -12.80 16.15
C ALA A 93 -5.55 -12.38 14.77
N ALA A 94 -6.63 -11.59 14.73
CA ALA A 94 -7.16 -11.05 13.48
C ALA A 94 -6.12 -10.21 12.72
N TYR A 95 -5.33 -9.40 13.43
CA TYR A 95 -4.23 -8.64 12.85
C TYR A 95 -3.19 -9.54 12.19
N ARG A 96 -2.74 -10.60 12.87
CA ARG A 96 -1.76 -11.54 12.29
C ARG A 96 -2.32 -12.30 11.09
N ASP A 97 -3.59 -12.65 11.10
CA ASP A 97 -4.24 -13.37 9.99
C ASP A 97 -4.32 -12.51 8.72
N LEU A 98 -4.60 -11.21 8.88
CA LEU A 98 -4.86 -10.30 7.76
C LEU A 98 -3.63 -9.48 7.32
N ILE A 99 -2.84 -9.01 8.28
CA ILE A 99 -1.69 -8.12 8.07
C ILE A 99 -0.35 -8.87 8.16
N GLY A 100 -0.33 -10.01 8.85
CA GLY A 100 0.89 -10.80 9.05
C GLY A 100 1.78 -10.26 10.18
N ARG A 101 3.09 -10.45 10.05
CA ARG A 101 4.11 -10.00 11.04
C ARG A 101 4.73 -8.65 10.65
N HIS A 102 3.93 -7.78 10.04
CA HIS A 102 4.32 -6.43 9.67
C HIS A 102 3.69 -5.43 10.63
N PHE A 103 4.50 -4.59 11.26
CA PHE A 103 4.04 -3.62 12.26
C PHE A 103 4.49 -2.21 11.82
N PRO A 104 3.59 -1.42 11.19
CA PRO A 104 3.90 -0.07 10.71
C PRO A 104 4.00 0.92 11.87
N ALA A 105 4.23 2.20 11.55
CA ALA A 105 3.96 3.26 12.52
C ALA A 105 2.48 3.22 12.89
N MET A 106 2.15 3.21 14.18
CA MET A 106 0.79 3.04 14.64
C MET A 106 0.47 3.98 15.78
N THR A 107 -0.72 4.57 15.70
CA THR A 107 -1.35 5.32 16.79
C THR A 107 -2.67 4.67 17.11
N LEU A 108 -3.00 4.54 18.40
CA LEU A 108 -4.33 4.17 18.87
C LEU A 108 -4.79 5.21 19.88
N VAL A 109 -5.98 5.75 19.67
CA VAL A 109 -6.60 6.73 20.57
C VAL A 109 -8.03 6.34 20.89
N GLN A 110 -8.45 6.62 22.11
CA GLN A 110 -9.87 6.59 22.45
C GLN A 110 -10.53 7.88 21.97
N VAL A 111 -11.68 7.76 21.32
CA VAL A 111 -12.53 8.88 20.89
C VAL A 111 -13.88 8.83 21.58
N ALA A 112 -14.58 9.97 21.63
CA ALA A 112 -15.89 10.05 22.27
C ALA A 112 -16.98 9.27 21.50
N ALA A 113 -16.91 9.28 20.17
CA ALA A 113 -17.83 8.57 19.28
C ALA A 113 -17.21 8.43 17.88
N LEU A 114 -17.79 7.53 17.07
CA LEU A 114 -17.55 7.40 15.64
C LEU A 114 -18.81 7.85 14.88
N LEU A 115 -18.68 8.13 13.57
CA LEU A 115 -19.80 8.63 12.76
C LEU A 115 -20.89 7.58 12.59
N GLU A 116 -20.50 6.34 12.32
CA GLU A 116 -21.42 5.23 12.07
C GLU A 116 -21.99 4.67 13.37
N GLU A 117 -23.31 4.55 13.45
CA GLU A 117 -23.98 3.99 14.61
C GLU A 117 -23.57 2.53 14.82
N GLY A 118 -23.27 2.17 16.07
CA GLY A 118 -22.79 0.82 16.43
C GLY A 118 -21.31 0.56 16.12
N ALA A 119 -20.60 1.47 15.44
CA ALA A 119 -19.17 1.34 15.25
C ALA A 119 -18.41 1.54 16.58
N LYS A 120 -17.51 0.61 16.88
CA LYS A 120 -16.64 0.61 18.08
C LYS A 120 -15.18 0.86 17.74
N VAL A 121 -14.82 0.69 16.47
CA VAL A 121 -13.47 0.93 15.94
C VAL A 121 -13.53 1.48 14.52
N GLU A 122 -12.64 2.41 14.23
CA GLU A 122 -12.35 2.92 12.89
C GLU A 122 -10.83 2.91 12.67
N ILE A 123 -10.39 2.44 11.51
CA ILE A 123 -8.97 2.31 11.19
C ILE A 123 -8.69 2.96 9.84
N GLU A 124 -7.80 3.96 9.81
CA GLU A 124 -7.24 4.47 8.56
C GLU A 124 -5.83 3.90 8.32
N ALA A 125 -5.43 3.83 7.05
CA ALA A 125 -4.10 3.34 6.68
C ALA A 125 -3.50 4.16 5.54
N THR A 126 -2.18 4.32 5.58
CA THR A 126 -1.39 4.85 4.45
C THR A 126 -0.34 3.83 4.08
N ALA A 127 -0.28 3.45 2.81
CA ALA A 127 0.68 2.50 2.26
C ALA A 127 1.55 3.13 1.18
N VAL A 128 2.73 2.54 0.95
CA VAL A 128 3.65 2.93 -0.13
C VAL A 128 3.92 1.71 -1.00
N VAL A 129 3.41 1.75 -2.23
CA VAL A 129 3.67 0.72 -3.24
C VAL A 129 5.08 0.92 -3.80
N PRO A 130 6.00 -0.04 -3.64
CA PRO A 130 7.35 0.09 -4.14
C PRO A 130 7.36 0.20 -5.67
N PRO A 131 8.31 0.93 -6.26
CA PRO A 131 8.45 0.98 -7.71
C PRO A 131 8.63 -0.44 -8.25
N ARG A 132 7.95 -0.74 -9.37
CA ARG A 132 8.12 -2.01 -10.07
C ARG A 132 9.59 -2.10 -10.46
N ARG A 133 10.33 -3.04 -9.86
CA ARG A 133 11.65 -3.40 -10.39
C ARG A 133 11.40 -3.98 -11.77
N LEU A 134 11.68 -3.21 -12.82
CA LEU A 134 11.91 -3.79 -14.12
C LEU A 134 13.09 -4.75 -13.92
N SER A 135 12.86 -6.04 -14.13
CA SER A 135 13.97 -6.98 -14.27
C SER A 135 14.92 -6.41 -15.32
N ALA A 136 16.22 -6.37 -15.02
CA ALA A 136 17.22 -5.99 -16.02
C ALA A 136 16.93 -6.78 -17.31
N PRO A 137 17.00 -6.14 -18.50
CA PRO A 137 16.82 -6.88 -19.74
C PRO A 137 17.78 -8.06 -19.72
N THR A 138 17.24 -9.27 -19.92
CA THR A 138 18.10 -10.45 -20.07
C THR A 138 19.17 -10.19 -21.13
N PRO A 139 20.39 -10.76 -21.01
CA PRO A 139 21.45 -10.59 -22.01
C PRO A 139 21.01 -10.90 -23.45
N ALA A 140 20.00 -11.77 -23.61
CA ALA A 140 19.36 -12.09 -24.88
C ALA A 140 18.55 -10.91 -25.48
N ALA A 141 17.80 -10.17 -24.66
CA ALA A 141 17.05 -8.98 -25.10
C ALA A 141 18.01 -7.83 -25.47
N GLU A 142 19.14 -7.74 -24.79
CA GLU A 142 20.19 -6.74 -25.07
C GLU A 142 20.97 -7.07 -26.35
N ARG A 143 21.26 -8.36 -26.61
CA ARG A 143 21.79 -8.82 -27.92
C ARG A 143 20.83 -8.55 -29.08
N ARG A 144 19.52 -8.73 -28.89
CA ARG A 144 18.51 -8.42 -29.92
C ARG A 144 18.43 -6.91 -30.21
N ARG A 145 18.55 -6.05 -29.19
CA ARG A 145 18.64 -4.59 -29.39
C ARG A 145 19.92 -4.16 -30.10
N ARG A 146 21.06 -4.78 -29.79
CA ARG A 146 22.34 -4.47 -30.46
C ARG A 146 22.38 -4.94 -31.92
N THR A 147 21.76 -6.07 -32.23
CA THR A 147 21.68 -6.58 -33.62
C THR A 147 20.65 -5.86 -34.47
N ALA A 148 19.60 -5.29 -33.87
CA ALA A 148 18.61 -4.45 -34.57
C ALA A 148 19.11 -3.01 -34.84
N GLY A 149 20.13 -2.54 -34.11
CA GLY A 149 20.65 -1.16 -34.22
C GLY A 149 21.66 -0.90 -35.33
N THR A 150 22.06 -1.91 -36.12
CA THR A 150 23.09 -1.78 -37.17
C THR A 150 22.54 -1.61 -38.59
N ALA A 151 21.21 -1.54 -38.77
CA ALA A 151 20.64 -1.21 -40.08
C ALA A 151 20.76 0.30 -40.36
N THR A 152 21.88 0.71 -40.95
CA THR A 152 22.04 2.05 -41.54
C THR A 152 21.00 2.23 -42.66
N PRO A 153 20.21 3.32 -42.68
CA PRO A 153 19.35 3.61 -43.82
C PRO A 153 20.23 3.90 -45.04
N SER A 154 20.12 3.08 -46.08
CA SER A 154 20.76 3.33 -47.38
C SER A 154 20.25 4.67 -47.94
N ARG A 155 21.15 5.65 -48.09
CA ARG A 155 20.88 6.93 -48.75
C ARG A 155 20.56 6.68 -50.23
N ALA A 156 19.28 6.77 -50.59
CA ALA A 156 18.89 6.90 -51.98
C ALA A 156 19.44 8.23 -52.56
N ARG A 157 20.20 8.13 -53.66
CA ARG A 157 20.70 9.28 -54.44
C ARG A 157 19.53 10.04 -55.10
N PRO A 158 19.60 11.38 -55.21
CA PRO A 158 18.61 12.15 -55.95
C PRO A 158 18.80 11.94 -57.46
N LYS A 159 17.71 11.69 -58.19
CA LYS A 159 17.69 11.73 -59.66
C LYS A 159 17.62 13.18 -60.13
N GLY A 160 18.40 13.46 -61.17
CA GLY A 160 18.83 14.80 -61.57
C GLY A 160 17.74 15.72 -62.08
N ALA A 161 18.02 17.01 -61.91
CA ALA A 161 17.38 18.10 -62.61
C ALA A 161 17.62 17.97 -64.13
N GLY A 162 16.55 18.04 -64.91
CA GLY A 162 16.57 18.18 -66.36
C GLY A 162 16.05 19.57 -66.74
N ASP A 163 16.84 20.25 -67.56
CA ASP A 163 16.69 21.63 -68.02
C ASP A 163 15.38 21.96 -68.76
N ARG A 164 14.93 23.21 -68.51
CA ARG A 164 14.27 24.20 -69.39
C ARG A 164 13.71 23.74 -70.75
N LYS A 165 12.46 24.14 -71.03
CA LYS A 165 12.15 25.14 -72.08
C LYS A 165 10.69 25.64 -72.03
N ALA A 166 10.54 26.97 -72.09
CA ALA A 166 9.32 27.68 -72.53
C ALA A 166 9.16 27.55 -74.07
N PRO A 167 8.02 27.91 -74.67
CA PRO A 167 7.46 29.26 -74.66
C PRO A 167 6.14 29.43 -73.89
#